data_AF-A0A7C6QT26-F1
#
_entry.id   AF-A0A7C6QT26-F1
#
_cell.length_a   1.000
_cell.length_b   1.000
_cell.length_c   1.000
_cell.angle_alpha   90.00
_cell.angle_beta   90.00
_cell.angle_gamma   90.00
#
_symmetry.space_group_name_H-M   'P 1'
#
loop_
_entity.id
_entity.type
_entity.pdbx_description
1 polymer ?
#
loop_
_entity_poly.entity_id
_entity_poly.type
_entity_poly.pdbx_seq_one_letter_code
_entity_poly.pdbx_strand_id
1 'polypeptide(L)'
;MSEIYDYYLSKAEQYSDIELSQNKRELLDKVLVNHINKVDDFCPHQKDLTNLPQHSTLIKVNFTLKKPYTSKDDREFYIIKDGKVVENPLVRDKFTGLPIVRPSTWKGHLRFAAEYVEEDAAKRKEIIRRLFGAETNEESSLKGRLYFFPTFFKDT
;
A
#
# COMPACT_ATOMS: atom_id res chain seq x y z
N MET A 1 17.98 7.57 -14.31
CA MET A 1 17.70 7.04 -12.96
C MET A 1 16.27 6.54 -12.96
N SER A 2 16.07 5.23 -12.93
CA SER A 2 14.73 4.64 -12.81
C SER A 2 14.17 4.98 -11.44
N GLU A 3 13.07 5.71 -11.38
CA GLU A 3 12.36 5.99 -10.14
C GLU A 3 11.83 4.66 -9.57
N ILE A 4 12.37 4.27 -8.42
CA ILE A 4 12.06 2.99 -7.77
C ILE A 4 10.76 3.20 -6.99
N TYR A 5 9.66 2.63 -7.49
CA TYR A 5 8.35 2.72 -6.85
C TYR A 5 8.09 1.58 -5.83
N ASP A 6 8.93 0.55 -5.84
CA ASP A 6 8.83 -0.61 -4.94
C ASP A 6 9.96 -0.57 -3.89
N TYR A 7 9.63 0.03 -2.75
CA TYR A 7 10.55 0.31 -1.64
C TYR A 7 11.33 -0.91 -1.12
N TYR A 8 10.72 -2.10 -1.15
CA TYR A 8 11.31 -3.36 -0.69
C TYR A 8 12.43 -3.91 -1.60
N LEU A 9 12.66 -3.29 -2.76
CA LEU A 9 13.76 -3.61 -3.67
C LEU A 9 14.94 -2.63 -3.57
N SER A 10 14.92 -1.71 -2.60
CA SER A 10 15.96 -0.69 -2.39
C SER A 10 17.36 -1.25 -2.11
N LYS A 11 17.47 -2.54 -1.77
CA LYS A 11 18.74 -3.23 -1.51
C LYS A 11 19.45 -3.76 -2.77
N ALA A 12 18.79 -3.76 -3.92
CA ALA A 12 19.45 -4.20 -5.16
C ALA A 12 20.50 -3.14 -5.56
N GLU A 13 21.77 -3.52 -5.56
CA GLU A 13 22.86 -2.68 -6.05
C GLU A 13 22.77 -2.54 -7.58
N GLN A 14 22.31 -3.60 -8.26
CA GLN A 14 21.99 -3.60 -9.68
C GLN A 14 20.60 -4.22 -9.93
N TYR A 15 19.85 -3.64 -10.87
CA TYR A 15 18.55 -4.17 -11.32
C TYR A 15 18.74 -5.35 -12.29
N SER A 16 19.60 -6.31 -11.94
CA SER A 16 19.73 -7.56 -12.68
C SER A 16 18.63 -8.54 -12.26
N ASP A 17 18.09 -9.30 -13.20
CA ASP A 17 17.03 -10.29 -12.93
C ASP A 17 17.44 -11.31 -11.86
N ILE A 18 18.73 -11.65 -11.83
CA ILE A 18 19.32 -12.61 -10.90
C ILE A 18 19.32 -12.05 -9.47
N GLU A 19 19.86 -10.84 -9.28
CA GLU A 19 19.95 -10.20 -7.97
C GLU A 19 18.56 -9.87 -7.41
N LEU A 20 17.66 -9.38 -8.26
CA LEU A 20 16.26 -9.15 -7.90
C LEU A 20 15.55 -10.43 -7.47
N SER A 21 15.78 -11.55 -8.17
CA SER A 21 15.20 -12.85 -7.83
C SER A 21 15.71 -13.39 -6.49
N GLN A 22 17.02 -13.28 -6.25
CA GLN A 22 17.64 -13.67 -4.98
C GLN A 22 17.10 -12.84 -3.81
N ASN A 23 17.06 -11.51 -3.97
CA ASN A 23 16.53 -10.60 -2.95
C ASN A 23 15.05 -10.87 -2.64
N LYS A 24 14.23 -11.10 -3.68
CA LYS A 24 12.82 -11.49 -3.52
C LYS A 24 12.68 -12.79 -2.74
N ARG A 25 13.50 -13.80 -3.06
CA ARG A 25 13.45 -15.10 -2.37
C ARG A 25 13.84 -14.98 -0.90
N GLU A 26 14.91 -14.25 -0.59
CA GLU A 26 15.30 -14.01 0.80
C GLU A 26 14.24 -13.27 1.61
N LEU A 27 13.57 -12.28 1.00
CA LEU A 27 12.48 -11.56 1.65
C LEU A 27 11.30 -12.49 1.92
N LEU A 28 10.92 -13.31 0.95
CA LEU A 28 9.86 -14.31 1.12
C LEU A 28 10.19 -15.30 2.22
N ASP A 29 11.42 -15.84 2.24
CA ASP A 29 11.86 -16.77 3.27
C ASP A 29 11.81 -16.11 4.66
N LYS A 30 12.24 -14.84 4.77
CA LYS A 30 12.16 -14.07 6.03
C LYS A 30 10.71 -13.87 6.51
N VAL A 31 9.77 -13.65 5.59
CA VAL A 31 8.34 -13.42 5.90
C VAL A 31 7.61 -14.72 6.22
N LEU A 32 7.87 -15.79 5.46
CA LEU A 32 7.21 -17.09 5.59
C LEU A 32 7.75 -17.91 6.78
N VAL A 33 9.06 -17.91 7.02
CA VAL A 33 9.69 -18.72 8.08
C VAL A 33 9.49 -18.10 9.47
N ASN A 34 9.45 -16.78 9.59
CA ASN A 34 9.39 -16.12 10.90
C ASN A 34 7.97 -15.77 11.37
N HIS A 35 6.92 -16.28 10.69
CA HIS A 35 5.50 -16.05 10.98
C HIS A 35 5.23 -14.77 11.83
N ILE A 36 4.97 -13.66 11.12
CA ILE A 36 4.16 -12.50 11.55
C ILE A 36 4.88 -11.19 11.97
N ASN A 37 6.15 -11.14 12.38
CA ASN A 37 6.64 -9.90 13.02
C ASN A 37 7.46 -8.91 12.16
N LYS A 38 7.60 -9.11 10.84
CA LYS A 38 8.41 -8.22 9.97
C LYS A 38 7.63 -7.47 8.90
N VAL A 39 6.33 -7.27 9.10
CA VAL A 39 5.49 -6.40 8.26
C VAL A 39 6.06 -4.97 8.18
N ASP A 40 6.70 -4.48 9.24
CA ASP A 40 7.24 -3.12 9.26
C ASP A 40 8.37 -2.90 8.23
N ASP A 41 9.01 -3.97 7.74
CA ASP A 41 10.06 -3.89 6.70
C ASP A 41 9.52 -3.39 5.35
N PHE A 42 8.20 -3.44 5.13
CA PHE A 42 7.55 -2.94 3.91
C PHE A 42 7.21 -1.45 3.96
N CYS A 43 7.47 -0.78 5.10
CA CYS A 43 7.28 0.66 5.25
C CYS A 43 8.63 1.38 5.24
N PRO A 44 8.71 2.58 4.64
CA PRO A 44 9.94 3.35 4.63
C PRO A 44 10.43 3.68 6.05
N HIS A 45 11.72 3.49 6.30
CA HIS A 45 12.38 3.99 7.50
C HIS A 45 12.82 5.45 7.32
N GLN A 46 13.17 6.11 8.44
CA GLN A 46 13.59 7.52 8.43
C GLN A 46 14.80 7.78 7.52
N LYS A 47 15.72 6.81 7.40
CA LYS A 47 16.91 6.91 6.55
C LYS A 47 16.53 6.96 5.07
N ASP A 48 15.42 6.34 4.70
CA ASP A 48 15.01 6.18 3.33
C ASP A 48 14.30 7.44 2.82
N LEU A 49 13.83 8.28 3.75
CA LEU A 49 13.31 9.61 3.44
C LEU A 49 14.38 10.56 2.89
N THR A 50 15.68 10.27 3.07
CA THR A 50 16.75 11.08 2.46
C THR A 50 16.78 10.97 0.94
N ASN A 51 16.20 9.90 0.39
CA ASN A 51 16.09 9.69 -1.05
C ASN A 51 14.83 10.34 -1.65
N LEU A 52 13.95 10.89 -0.81
CA LEU A 52 12.74 11.58 -1.25
C LEU A 52 13.00 13.08 -1.49
N PRO A 53 12.14 13.77 -2.27
CA PRO A 53 12.27 15.22 -2.47
C PRO A 53 12.35 15.98 -1.16
N GLN A 54 13.02 17.13 -1.18
CA GLN A 54 13.16 17.99 -0.01
C GLN A 54 11.78 18.31 0.59
N HIS A 55 11.70 18.32 1.93
CA HIS A 55 10.46 18.50 2.69
C HIS A 55 9.43 17.36 2.59
N SER A 56 9.85 16.18 2.13
CA SER A 56 9.04 14.96 2.29
C SER A 56 8.96 14.56 3.77
N THR A 57 7.77 14.13 4.20
CA THR A 57 7.54 13.66 5.57
C THR A 57 6.80 12.33 5.54
N LEU A 58 7.15 11.43 6.47
CA LEU A 58 6.46 10.17 6.65
C LEU A 58 5.39 10.31 7.73
N ILE A 59 4.15 10.00 7.37
CA ILE A 59 3.03 9.95 8.30
C ILE A 59 2.69 8.48 8.55
N LYS A 60 2.90 8.01 9.78
CA LYS A 60 2.54 6.66 10.21
C LYS A 60 1.34 6.73 11.17
N VAL A 61 0.27 6.02 10.83
CA VAL A 61 -0.94 5.92 11.64
C VAL A 61 -1.23 4.45 11.89
N ASN A 62 -1.46 4.09 13.15
CA ASN A 62 -1.85 2.74 13.54
C ASN A 62 -3.38 2.64 13.57
N PHE A 63 -3.93 1.60 12.95
CA PHE A 63 -5.36 1.33 12.96
C PHE A 63 -5.66 0.02 13.68
N THR A 64 -6.67 0.05 14.55
CA THR A 64 -7.21 -1.14 15.18
C THR A 64 -8.60 -1.40 14.63
N LEU A 65 -8.83 -2.60 14.10
CA LEU A 65 -10.14 -3.00 13.61
C LEU A 65 -11.11 -3.15 14.78
N LYS A 66 -12.18 -2.34 14.80
CA LYS A 66 -13.28 -2.49 15.79
C LYS A 66 -14.30 -3.57 15.40
N LYS A 67 -14.33 -3.95 14.13
CA LYS A 67 -15.22 -4.95 13.55
C LYS A 67 -14.43 -5.79 12.53
N PRO A 68 -14.87 -7.01 12.21
CA PRO A 68 -14.28 -7.80 11.13
C PRO A 68 -14.18 -6.96 9.85
N TYR A 69 -13.03 -7.02 9.20
CA TYR A 69 -12.77 -6.31 7.95
C TYR A 69 -13.00 -7.25 6.76
N THR A 70 -13.61 -6.72 5.71
CA THR A 70 -13.83 -7.42 4.44
C THR A 70 -13.38 -6.54 3.29
N SER A 71 -12.72 -7.14 2.32
CA SER A 71 -12.25 -6.49 1.10
C SER A 71 -12.37 -7.48 -0.05
N LYS A 72 -13.03 -7.06 -1.13
CA LYS A 72 -13.14 -7.88 -2.32
C LYS A 72 -11.77 -8.02 -2.99
N ASP A 73 -11.31 -9.26 -3.15
CA ASP A 73 -10.14 -9.55 -3.98
C ASP A 73 -10.59 -9.85 -5.42
N ASP A 74 -9.82 -9.38 -6.39
CA ASP A 74 -10.11 -9.56 -7.82
C ASP A 74 -9.50 -10.87 -8.35
N ARG A 75 -9.01 -11.73 -7.46
CA ARG A 75 -8.36 -13.00 -7.84
C ARG A 75 -9.41 -14.04 -8.19
N GLU A 76 -9.15 -14.76 -9.28
CA GLU A 76 -10.02 -15.84 -9.78
C GLU A 76 -9.99 -17.12 -8.92
N PHE A 77 -9.04 -17.23 -7.98
CA PHE A 77 -8.83 -18.44 -7.18
C PHE A 77 -9.68 -18.44 -5.92
N TYR A 78 -10.84 -19.09 -6.02
CA TYR A 78 -11.66 -19.44 -4.86
C TYR A 78 -11.21 -20.78 -4.29
N ILE A 79 -11.13 -20.88 -2.96
CA ILE A 79 -10.79 -22.15 -2.31
C ILE A 79 -12.06 -23.02 -2.34
N ILE A 80 -12.00 -24.19 -3.00
CA ILE A 80 -13.06 -25.19 -2.86
C ILE A 80 -12.83 -25.94 -1.56
N LYS A 81 -13.69 -25.72 -0.57
CA LYS A 81 -13.70 -26.47 0.69
C LYS A 81 -15.01 -27.23 0.80
N ASP A 82 -14.95 -28.55 0.97
CA ASP A 82 -16.13 -29.43 1.06
C ASP A 82 -17.13 -29.26 -0.10
N GLY A 83 -16.62 -29.06 -1.32
CA GLY A 83 -17.44 -28.83 -2.52
C GLY A 83 -18.07 -27.43 -2.61
N LYS A 84 -17.78 -26.51 -1.68
CA LYS A 84 -18.22 -25.11 -1.72
C LYS A 84 -17.08 -24.18 -2.08
N VAL A 85 -17.36 -23.26 -3.00
CA VAL A 85 -16.52 -22.10 -3.33
C VAL A 85 -16.51 -21.17 -2.12
N VAL A 86 -15.38 -21.10 -1.41
CA VAL A 86 -15.17 -20.14 -0.32
C VAL A 86 -14.48 -18.91 -0.91
N GLU A 87 -15.21 -17.81 -0.98
CA GLU A 87 -14.61 -16.50 -1.23
C GLU A 87 -13.74 -16.14 -0.03
N ASN A 88 -12.45 -15.88 -0.25
CA ASN A 88 -11.60 -15.32 0.78
C ASN A 88 -11.94 -13.82 0.89
N PRO A 89 -12.53 -13.36 2.01
CA PRO A 89 -13.03 -11.99 2.13
C PRO A 89 -11.90 -10.97 2.33
N LEU A 90 -10.63 -11.38 2.27
CA LEU A 90 -9.48 -10.51 2.48
C LEU A 90 -8.57 -10.52 1.26
N VAL A 91 -8.31 -9.31 0.76
CA VAL A 91 -7.27 -9.05 -0.22
C VAL A 91 -5.93 -9.40 0.41
N ARG A 92 -5.15 -10.14 -0.35
CA ARG A 92 -3.77 -10.46 0.02
C ARG A 92 -2.80 -9.67 -0.84
N ASP A 93 -1.59 -9.46 -0.33
CA ASP A 93 -0.47 -9.05 -1.15
C ASP A 93 -0.10 -10.16 -2.15
N LYS A 94 0.34 -9.81 -3.36
CA LYS A 94 0.68 -10.79 -4.40
C LYS A 94 2.03 -11.45 -4.13
N PHE A 95 2.95 -10.70 -3.52
CA PHE A 95 4.29 -11.18 -3.24
C PHE A 95 4.29 -12.07 -2.00
N THR A 96 3.87 -11.53 -0.85
CA THR A 96 3.93 -12.22 0.45
C THR A 96 2.75 -13.13 0.76
N GLY A 97 1.59 -12.95 0.10
CA GLY A 97 0.35 -13.67 0.42
C GLY A 97 -0.31 -13.24 1.75
N LEU A 98 0.25 -12.27 2.46
CA LEU A 98 -0.31 -11.73 3.70
C LEU A 98 -1.53 -10.84 3.42
N PRO A 99 -2.52 -10.80 4.33
CA PRO A 99 -3.69 -9.94 4.16
C PRO A 99 -3.28 -8.46 4.30
N ILE A 100 -3.81 -7.61 3.41
CA ILE A 100 -3.49 -6.18 3.36
C ILE A 100 -4.72 -5.30 3.12
N VAL A 101 -4.59 -4.03 3.51
CA VAL A 101 -5.36 -2.93 2.90
C VAL A 101 -4.52 -2.33 1.77
N ARG A 102 -5.06 -2.30 0.55
CA ARG A 102 -4.34 -1.77 -0.63
C ARG A 102 -4.09 -0.26 -0.47
N PRO A 103 -2.96 0.28 -0.99
CA PRO A 103 -2.73 1.72 -1.04
C PRO A 103 -3.87 2.51 -1.69
N SER A 104 -4.45 1.96 -2.76
CA SER A 104 -5.58 2.57 -3.48
C SER A 104 -6.85 2.62 -2.63
N THR A 105 -7.08 1.61 -1.79
CA THR A 105 -8.19 1.60 -0.83
C THR A 105 -8.04 2.73 0.19
N TRP A 106 -6.85 2.90 0.78
CA TRP A 106 -6.59 4.03 1.68
C TRP A 106 -6.74 5.38 0.99
N LYS A 107 -6.18 5.51 -0.22
CA LYS A 107 -6.33 6.72 -1.03
C LYS A 107 -7.80 7.07 -1.24
N GLY A 108 -8.63 6.09 -1.62
CA GLY A 108 -10.06 6.27 -1.83
C GLY A 108 -10.81 6.67 -0.56
N HIS A 109 -10.61 5.93 0.54
CA HIS A 109 -11.25 6.24 1.83
C HIS A 109 -10.89 7.63 2.35
N LEU A 110 -9.60 8.00 2.30
CA LEU A 110 -9.15 9.30 2.79
C LEU A 110 -9.55 10.44 1.86
N ARG A 111 -9.58 10.22 0.54
CA ARG A 111 -10.13 11.20 -0.40
C ARG A 111 -11.61 11.44 -0.13
N PHE A 112 -12.38 10.37 0.04
CA PHE A 112 -13.80 10.46 0.36
C PHE A 112 -14.04 11.17 1.70
N ALA A 113 -13.28 10.82 2.75
CA ALA A 113 -13.38 11.47 4.04
C ALA A 113 -13.01 12.97 3.97
N ALA A 114 -12.06 13.35 3.11
CA ALA A 114 -11.66 14.74 2.92
C ALA A 114 -12.78 15.63 2.38
N GLU A 115 -13.78 15.08 1.67
CA GLU A 115 -14.94 15.82 1.19
C GLU A 115 -15.81 16.38 2.34
N TYR A 116 -15.70 15.79 3.54
CA TYR A 116 -16.49 16.17 4.71
C TYR A 116 -15.75 17.12 5.66
N VAL A 117 -14.53 17.57 5.30
CA VAL A 117 -13.81 18.57 6.09
C VAL A 117 -14.50 19.93 5.95
N GLU A 118 -14.75 20.57 7.10
CA GLU A 118 -15.33 21.92 7.18
C GLU A 118 -14.36 22.95 6.64
N GLU A 119 -14.49 23.24 5.35
CA GLU A 119 -13.73 24.25 4.63
C GLU A 119 -14.57 24.82 3.48
N ASP A 120 -14.14 25.97 2.97
CA ASP A 120 -14.69 26.54 1.75
C ASP A 120 -14.65 25.52 0.60
N ALA A 121 -15.74 25.41 -0.17
CA ALA A 121 -15.88 24.36 -1.18
C ALA A 121 -14.80 24.44 -2.28
N ALA A 122 -14.41 25.65 -2.70
CA ALA A 122 -13.37 25.83 -3.70
C ALA A 122 -12.00 25.45 -3.13
N LYS A 123 -11.68 25.91 -1.91
CA LYS A 123 -10.44 25.54 -1.22
C LYS A 123 -10.35 24.04 -0.95
N ARG A 124 -11.43 23.40 -0.51
CA ARG A 124 -11.48 21.95 -0.27
C ARG A 124 -11.18 21.18 -1.54
N LYS A 125 -11.82 21.53 -2.66
CA LYS A 125 -11.56 20.90 -3.96
C LYS A 125 -10.10 21.07 -4.39
N GLU A 126 -9.53 22.25 -4.21
CA GLU A 126 -8.12 22.52 -4.50
C GLU A 126 -7.19 21.65 -3.64
N ILE A 127 -7.42 21.57 -2.32
CA ILE A 127 -6.62 20.76 -1.39
C ILE A 127 -6.70 19.28 -1.76
N ILE A 128 -7.90 18.76 -2.01
CA ILE A 128 -8.11 17.35 -2.39
C ILE A 128 -7.39 17.04 -3.69
N ARG A 129 -7.54 17.88 -4.71
CA ARG A 129 -6.85 17.71 -6.00
C ARG A 129 -5.33 17.76 -5.83
N ARG A 130 -4.80 18.67 -5.01
CA ARG A 130 -3.36 18.78 -4.72
C ARG A 130 -2.79 17.56 -3.98
N LEU A 131 -3.53 17.01 -3.02
CA LEU A 131 -3.07 15.90 -2.18
C LEU A 131 -3.24 14.55 -2.87
N PHE A 132 -4.40 14.30 -3.47
CA PHE A 132 -4.78 13.00 -4.04
C PHE A 132 -4.60 12.92 -5.56
N GLY A 133 -4.40 14.04 -6.24
CA GLY A 133 -4.27 14.13 -7.69
C GLY A 133 -5.62 14.39 -8.39
N ALA A 134 -5.54 14.50 -9.72
CA ALA A 134 -6.68 14.67 -10.60
C ALA A 134 -7.64 13.48 -10.55
N GLU A 135 -8.90 13.74 -10.89
CA GLU A 135 -9.89 12.67 -11.06
C GLU A 135 -9.66 11.92 -12.36
N THR A 136 -10.12 10.67 -12.42
CA THR A 136 -9.99 9.80 -13.60
C THR A 136 -10.63 10.42 -14.85
N ASN A 137 -11.57 11.35 -14.66
CA ASN A 137 -12.34 11.99 -15.73
C ASN A 137 -11.78 13.37 -16.13
N GLU A 138 -10.69 13.82 -15.50
CA GLU A 138 -10.05 15.09 -15.81
C GLU A 138 -8.92 14.88 -16.83
N GLU A 139 -8.87 15.69 -17.89
CA GLU A 139 -7.82 15.63 -18.92
C GLU A 139 -6.41 15.91 -18.36
N SER A 140 -6.32 16.58 -17.21
CA SER A 140 -5.05 16.91 -16.59
C SER A 140 -4.46 15.73 -15.80
N SER A 141 -3.25 15.29 -16.12
CA SER A 141 -2.52 14.25 -15.39
C SER A 141 -1.83 14.79 -14.12
N LEU A 142 -2.60 15.37 -13.18
CA LEU A 142 -2.03 15.84 -11.91
C LEU A 142 -1.78 14.66 -10.96
N LYS A 143 -0.51 14.34 -10.69
CA LYS A 143 -0.12 13.40 -9.64
C LYS A 143 -0.28 14.05 -8.27
N GLY A 144 -0.97 13.36 -7.35
CA GLY A 144 -1.13 13.81 -5.97
C GLY A 144 0.20 13.83 -5.21
N ARG A 145 0.28 14.65 -4.17
CA ARG A 145 1.45 14.74 -3.28
C ARG A 145 1.48 13.65 -2.21
N LEU A 146 0.34 13.00 -1.92
CA LEU A 146 0.28 11.89 -0.99
C LEU A 146 0.60 10.57 -1.69
N TYR A 147 1.57 9.86 -1.13
CA TYR A 147 1.93 8.50 -1.51
C TYR A 147 1.46 7.55 -0.41
N PHE A 148 0.69 6.53 -0.79
CA PHE A 148 0.12 5.56 0.13
C PHE A 148 0.91 4.25 0.04
N PHE A 149 1.13 3.63 1.19
CA PHE A 149 1.80 2.34 1.32
C PHE A 149 0.79 1.25 1.70
N PRO A 150 1.04 -0.02 1.34
CA PRO A 150 0.18 -1.11 1.77
C PRO A 150 0.24 -1.25 3.29
N THR A 151 -0.90 -1.53 3.91
CA THR A 151 -0.96 -1.83 5.34
C THR A 151 -1.23 -3.31 5.51
N PHE A 152 -0.33 -4.03 6.15
CA PHE A 152 -0.58 -5.44 6.48
C PHE A 152 -1.19 -5.54 7.87
N PHE A 153 -2.06 -6.53 8.04
CA PHE A 153 -2.59 -6.86 9.35
C PHE A 153 -1.53 -7.55 10.19
N LYS A 154 -1.46 -7.17 11.47
CA LYS A 154 -0.63 -7.82 12.48
C LYS A 154 -1.57 -8.48 13.48
N ASP A 155 -1.21 -9.68 13.92
CA ASP A 155 -1.87 -10.29 15.06
C ASP A 155 -1.43 -9.53 16.33
N THR A 156 -2.40 -9.18 17.17
CA THR A 156 -2.14 -8.60 18.51
C THR A 156 -2.03 -9.67 19.56
#